data_AF-A0A7X9XUC8-F1
#
_entry.id   AF-A0A7X9XUC8-F1
#
_cell.length_a   1.000
_cell.length_b   1.000
_cell.length_c   1.000
_cell.angle_alpha   90.00
_cell.angle_beta   90.00
_cell.angle_gamma   90.00
#
_symmetry.space_group_name_H-M   'P 1'
#
loop_
_entity.id
_entity.type
_entity.pdbx_description
1 polymer ?
#
loop_
_entity_poly.entity_id
_entity_poly.type
_entity_poly.pdbx_seq_one_letter_code
_entity_poly.pdbx_strand_id
1 'polypeptide(L)' 'MTTNPMRPRRPARTNATTAFKAPTDNRVKITIRISEEMRRDLHIQARIDDTSVNELLIEMISAYLADGTRGQ' A
#
# COMPACT_ATOMS: atom_id res chain seq x y z
N MET A 1 36.30 30.35 41.59
CA MET A 1 35.30 29.32 41.27
C MET A 1 34.82 29.57 39.84
N THR A 2 34.69 28.50 39.05
CA THR A 2 34.74 28.44 37.58
C THR A 2 33.49 28.99 36.87
N THR A 3 33.65 29.94 35.93
CA THR A 3 32.55 30.46 35.08
C THR A 3 32.25 29.50 33.94
N ASN A 4 31.08 28.84 33.99
CA ASN A 4 30.58 27.98 32.91
C ASN A 4 30.12 28.84 31.71
N PRO A 5 30.69 28.66 30.51
CA PRO A 5 30.23 29.38 29.33
C PRO A 5 28.84 28.88 28.90
N MET A 6 27.90 29.82 28.80
CA MET A 6 26.52 29.60 28.36
C MET A 6 26.51 28.99 26.95
N ARG A 7 26.04 27.75 26.80
CA ARG A 7 25.93 27.12 25.48
C ARG A 7 24.88 27.83 24.63
N PRO A 8 25.16 28.13 23.35
CA PRO A 8 24.19 28.69 22.42
C PRO A 8 22.99 27.73 22.27
N ARG A 9 21.77 28.29 22.30
CA ARG A 9 20.53 27.54 22.05
C ARG A 9 20.60 26.99 20.62
N ARG A 10 20.56 25.67 20.45
CA ARG A 10 20.52 25.01 19.14
C ARG A 10 19.27 25.50 18.37
N PRO A 11 19.37 25.77 17.05
CA PRO A 11 18.20 26.06 16.23
C PRO A 11 17.22 24.89 16.27
N ALA A 12 15.93 25.21 16.36
CA ALA A 12 14.87 24.21 16.30
C ALA A 12 15.01 23.41 14.98
N ARG A 13 15.08 22.08 15.08
CA ARG A 13 14.98 21.22 13.90
C ARG A 13 13.62 21.44 13.26
N THR A 14 13.60 22.18 12.17
CA THR A 14 12.48 22.28 11.23
C THR A 14 12.31 20.93 10.54
N ASN A 15 11.45 20.07 11.07
CA ASN A 15 10.96 18.90 10.33
C ASN A 15 9.70 19.34 9.57
N ALA A 16 9.88 19.93 8.39
CA ALA A 16 8.82 19.99 7.40
C ALA A 16 8.59 18.55 6.91
N THR A 17 7.71 17.82 7.59
CA THR A 17 7.19 16.55 7.07
C THR A 17 6.22 16.88 5.94
N THR A 18 6.77 17.19 4.76
CA THR A 18 6.01 17.12 3.51
C THR A 18 5.66 15.64 3.32
N ALA A 19 4.48 15.27 3.81
CA ALA A 19 3.85 14.02 3.45
C ALA A 19 3.62 14.05 1.94
N PHE A 20 4.51 13.44 1.17
CA PHE A 20 4.21 12.99 -0.18
C PHE A 20 3.04 12.00 -0.06
N LYS A 21 1.81 12.50 -0.18
CA LYS A 21 0.68 11.66 -0.54
C LYS A 21 0.97 11.23 -1.97
N ALA A 22 1.37 9.97 -2.16
CA ALA A 22 1.39 9.37 -3.49
C ALA A 22 0.03 9.65 -4.14
N PRO A 23 -0.02 10.26 -5.33
CA PRO A 23 -1.28 10.59 -5.97
C PRO A 23 -2.06 9.30 -6.15
N THR A 24 -3.20 9.21 -5.47
CA THR A 24 -4.12 8.06 -5.46
C THR A 24 -4.83 7.87 -6.82
N ASP A 25 -4.41 8.64 -7.83
CA ASP A 25 -5.09 8.88 -9.10
C ASP A 25 -4.56 8.01 -10.25
N ASN A 26 -3.50 7.23 -10.05
CA ASN A 26 -2.97 6.35 -11.09
C ASN A 26 -3.73 5.00 -11.14
N ARG A 27 -5.06 5.06 -11.21
CA ARG A 27 -5.91 3.86 -11.30
C ARG A 27 -5.89 3.32 -12.73
N VAL A 28 -5.25 2.17 -12.92
CA VAL A 28 -5.25 1.45 -14.20
C VAL A 28 -6.47 0.54 -14.26
N LYS A 29 -7.29 0.68 -15.32
CA LYS A 29 -8.40 -0.24 -15.58
C LYS A 29 -7.88 -1.49 -16.30
N ILE A 30 -8.05 -2.65 -15.67
CA ILE A 30 -7.67 -3.94 -16.24
C ILE A 30 -8.95 -4.73 -16.52
N THR A 31 -9.04 -5.36 -17.69
CA THR A 31 -10.15 -6.28 -18.02
C THR A 31 -9.60 -7.69 -18.06
N ILE A 32 -10.16 -8.58 -17.23
CA ILE A 32 -9.73 -9.98 -17.13
C ILE A 32 -10.85 -10.86 -17.68
N ARG A 33 -10.49 -11.78 -18.57
CA ARG A 33 -11.42 -12.82 -19.06
C ARG A 33 -11.19 -14.08 -18.27
N ILE A 34 -12.23 -14.56 -17.60
CA ILE A 34 -12.24 -15.78 -16.79
C ILE A 34 -13.45 -16.62 -17.19
N SER A 35 -13.43 -17.91 -16.86
CA SER A 35 -14.59 -18.78 -17.02
C SER A 35 -15.73 -18.34 -16.11
N GLU A 36 -16.96 -18.73 -16.46
CA GLU A 36 -18.13 -18.46 -15.61
C GLU A 36 -18.03 -19.13 -14.24
N GLU A 37 -17.45 -20.34 -14.19
CA GLU A 37 -17.19 -21.08 -12.95
C GLU A 37 -16.27 -20.28 -12.01
N MET A 38 -15.10 -19.86 -12.51
CA MET A 38 -14.16 -19.03 -11.74
C MET A 38 -14.81 -17.72 -11.28
N ARG A 39 -15.67 -17.11 -12.10
CA ARG A 39 -16.42 -15.91 -11.71
C ARG A 39 -17.35 -16.19 -10.53
N ARG A 40 -18.05 -17.33 -10.50
CA ARG A 40 -18.92 -17.70 -9.38
C ARG A 40 -18.11 -17.94 -8.11
N ASP A 41 -17.00 -18.65 -8.22
CA ASP A 41 -16.13 -18.93 -7.07
C ASP A 41 -15.57 -17.66 -6.44
N LEU A 42 -15.12 -16.70 -7.27
CA LEU A 42 -14.68 -15.38 -6.79
C LEU A 42 -15.78 -14.62 -6.06
N HIS A 43 -17.04 -14.70 -6.54
CA HIS A 43 -18.17 -14.07 -5.86
C HIS A 43 -18.52 -14.74 -4.54
N ILE A 44 -18.42 -16.07 -4.46
CA ILE A 44 -18.64 -16.82 -3.21
C ILE A 44 -17.55 -16.44 -2.20
N GLN A 45 -16.29 -16.46 -2.60
CA GLN A 45 -15.17 -16.14 -1.75
C GLN A 45 -15.24 -14.69 -1.24
N ALA A 46 -15.52 -13.73 -2.13
CA ALA A 46 -15.69 -12.34 -1.75
C ALA A 46 -16.81 -12.15 -0.70
N ARG A 47 -17.88 -12.94 -0.78
CA ARG A 47 -18.97 -12.93 0.20
C ARG A 47 -18.57 -13.54 1.55
N ILE A 48 -17.74 -14.58 1.55
CA ILE A 48 -17.24 -15.21 2.78
C ILE A 48 -16.33 -14.23 3.53
N ASP A 49 -15.48 -13.52 2.79
CA ASP A 49 -14.48 -12.60 3.35
C ASP A 49 -15.01 -11.18 3.60
N ASP A 50 -16.32 -10.94 3.39
CA ASP A 50 -16.99 -9.63 3.49
C ASP A 50 -16.25 -8.52 2.71
N THR A 51 -15.74 -8.86 1.52
CA THR A 51 -14.93 -7.98 0.67
C THR A 51 -15.53 -7.85 -0.73
N SER A 52 -15.08 -6.87 -1.51
CA SER A 52 -15.47 -6.77 -2.91
C SER A 52 -14.64 -7.73 -3.78
N VAL A 53 -15.23 -8.25 -4.86
CA VAL A 53 -14.49 -9.07 -5.85
C VAL A 53 -13.29 -8.30 -6.42
N ASN A 54 -13.39 -6.97 -6.53
CA ASN A 54 -12.29 -6.14 -6.99
C ASN A 54 -11.12 -6.11 -5.98
N GLU A 55 -11.42 -5.93 -4.69
CA GLU A 55 -10.39 -5.98 -3.64
C GLU A 55 -9.75 -7.36 -3.54
N LEU A 56 -10.56 -8.42 -3.54
CA LEU A 56 -10.08 -9.80 -3.55
C LEU A 56 -9.13 -10.06 -4.74
N LEU A 57 -9.49 -9.63 -5.95
CA LEU A 57 -8.65 -9.78 -7.13
C LEU A 57 -7.34 -8.98 -7.02
N ILE A 58 -7.40 -7.77 -6.47
CA ILE A 58 -6.21 -6.94 -6.25
C ILE A 58 -5.27 -7.64 -5.26
N GLU A 59 -5.79 -8.18 -4.15
CA GLU A 59 -4.99 -8.90 -3.16
C GLU A 59 -4.37 -10.17 -3.74
N MET A 60 -5.14 -10.98 -4.46
CA MET A 60 -4.64 -12.20 -5.10
C MET A 60 -3.54 -11.91 -6.12
N ILE A 61 -3.74 -10.91 -6.99
CA ILE A 61 -2.73 -10.49 -7.98
C ILE A 61 -1.49 -9.95 -7.27
N SER A 62 -1.67 -9.15 -6.21
CA SER A 62 -0.55 -8.59 -5.45
C SER A 62 0.26 -9.68 -4.76
N ALA A 63 -0.41 -10.67 -4.14
CA ALA A 63 0.24 -11.82 -3.52
C ALA A 63 1.00 -12.67 -4.55
N TYR A 64 0.40 -12.92 -5.71
CA TYR A 64 1.04 -13.66 -6.79
C TYR A 64 2.29 -12.93 -7.32
N LEU A 65 2.21 -11.62 -7.53
CA LEU A 65 3.36 -10.81 -7.96
C LEU A 65 4.45 -10.76 -6.89
N ALA A 66 4.08 -10.59 -5.62
CA ALA A 66 5.04 -10.58 -4.51
C ALA A 66 5.76 -11.93 -4.37
N ASP A 67 5.07 -13.04 -4.57
CA ASP A 67 5.68 -14.38 -4.56
C ASP A 67 6.60 -14.58 -5.80
N GLY A 68 6.16 -14.13 -6.97
CA GLY A 68 6.94 -14.16 -8.21
C GLY A 68 8.21 -13.28 -8.19
N THR A 69 8.28 -12.28 -7.31
CA THR A 69 9.49 -11.44 -7.12
C THR A 69 10.60 -12.10 -6.29
N ARG A 70 10.40 -13.31 -5.76
CA ARG A 70 11.45 -14.07 -5.04
C ARG A 70 12.33 -14.95 -5.93
N GLY A 71 12.13 -14.97 -7.25
CA GLY A 71 12.78 -15.94 -8.15
C GLY A 71 13.33 -15.38 -9.47
N GLN A 72 13.62 -14.08 -9.56
CA GLN A 72 14.45 -13.52 -10.64
C GLN A 72 15.68 -12.81 -10.09
#